data_AF-A0A1Q3WJS7-F1
#
_entry.id   AF-A0A1Q3WJS7-F1
#
_cell.length_a   1.000
_cell.length_b   1.000
_cell.length_c   1.000
_cell.angle_alpha   90.00
_cell.angle_beta   90.00
_cell.angle_gamma   90.00
#
_symmetry.space_group_name_H-M   'P 1'
#
loop_
_entity.id
_entity.type
_entity.pdbx_description
1 polymer ?
#
loop_
_entity_poly.entity_id
_entity_poly.type
_entity_poly.pdbx_seq_one_letter_code
_entity_poly.pdbx_strand_id
1 'polypeptide(L)' 'MNQLPETGFLRLSQIIGNPAKGIPPLIPVKKSTWWAGVKTGRFPQPVKLGPRVTAWRVEDLRTFIASA' A
#
# COMPACT_ATOMS: atom_id res chain seq x y z
N MET A 1 -17.38 -2.75 2.43
CA MET A 1 -16.53 -1.64 1.93
C MET A 1 -15.49 -1.36 2.99
N ASN A 2 -14.20 -1.61 2.72
CA ASN A 2 -13.15 -1.42 3.71
C ASN A 2 -12.73 0.05 3.67
N GLN A 3 -13.39 0.90 4.46
CA GLN A 3 -13.03 2.32 4.56
C GLN A 3 -11.59 2.42 5.08
N LEU A 4 -10.74 3.09 4.31
CA LEU A 4 -9.43 3.50 4.78
C LEU A 4 -9.64 4.46 5.97
N PRO A 5 -8.86 4.35 7.06
CA PRO A 5 -8.83 5.40 8.08
C PRO A 5 -8.31 6.71 7.45
N GLU A 6 -8.57 7.86 8.09
CA GLU A 6 -8.09 9.15 7.57
C GLU A 6 -6.57 9.26 7.62
N THR A 7 -5.96 8.72 8.68
CA THR A 7 -4.50 8.70 8.88
C THR A 7 -4.03 7.31 9.31
N GLY A 8 -2.71 7.10 9.28
CA GLY A 8 -2.08 5.86 9.76
C GLY A 8 -1.20 5.18 8.72
N PHE A 9 -0.91 3.90 8.98
CA PHE A 9 0.05 3.12 8.19
C PHE A 9 -0.54 1.78 7.74
N LEU A 10 -0.31 1.44 6.48
CA LEU A 10 -0.68 0.15 5.90
C LEU A 10 0.54 -0.68 5.54
N ARG A 11 0.42 -1.99 5.74
CA ARG A 11 1.39 -2.98 5.27
C ARG A 11 1.08 -3.36 3.83
N LEU A 12 2.09 -3.85 3.12
CA LEU A 12 1.95 -4.30 1.74
C LEU A 12 0.73 -5.20 1.52
N SER A 13 0.51 -6.22 2.37
CA SER A 13 -0.61 -7.16 2.25
C SER A 13 -2.00 -6.53 2.38
N GLN A 14 -2.10 -5.34 3.00
CA GLN A 14 -3.35 -4.58 3.06
C GLN A 14 -3.56 -3.74 1.80
N ILE A 15 -2.47 -3.36 1.11
CA ILE A 15 -2.50 -2.55 -0.11
C ILE A 15 -2.84 -3.42 -1.33
N ILE A 16 -2.05 -4.47 -1.54
CA ILE A 16 -2.23 -5.40 -2.68
C ILE A 16 -3.27 -6.49 -2.41
N GLY A 17 -3.90 -6.45 -1.23
CA GLY A 17 -4.82 -7.47 -0.76
C GLY A 17 -4.13 -8.78 -0.38
N ASN A 18 -4.89 -9.62 0.32
CA ASN A 18 -4.50 -10.98 0.64
C ASN A 18 -5.73 -11.88 0.54
N PRO A 19 -5.89 -12.60 -0.59
CA PRO A 19 -7.03 -13.49 -0.79
C PRO A 19 -7.15 -14.56 0.30
N ALA A 20 -6.02 -15.08 0.80
CA ALA A 20 -6.00 -16.11 1.85
C ALA A 20 -6.53 -15.61 3.20
N LYS A 21 -6.56 -14.29 3.42
CA LYS A 21 -7.11 -13.66 4.63
C LYS A 21 -8.43 -12.93 4.36
N GLY A 22 -9.01 -13.09 3.17
CA GLY A 22 -10.21 -12.36 2.77
C GLY A 22 -10.02 -10.84 2.66
N ILE A 23 -8.78 -10.36 2.56
CA ILE A 23 -8.48 -8.92 2.49
C ILE A 23 -8.54 -8.50 1.02
N PRO A 24 -9.50 -7.65 0.62
CA PRO A 24 -9.58 -7.17 -0.75
C PRO A 24 -8.39 -6.25 -1.07
N PRO A 25 -7.89 -6.25 -2.32
CA PRO A 25 -6.86 -5.31 -2.74
C PRO A 25 -7.43 -3.90 -2.84
N LEU A 26 -6.68 -2.91 -2.32
CA LEU A 26 -6.93 -1.50 -2.62
C LEU A 26 -6.41 -1.17 -4.02
N ILE A 27 -5.25 -1.70 -4.35
CA ILE A 27 -4.62 -1.55 -5.66
C ILE A 27 -4.36 -2.97 -6.18
N PRO A 28 -5.06 -3.43 -7.24
CA PRO A 28 -5.07 -4.82 -7.67
C PRO A 28 -3.80 -5.19 -8.47
N VAL A 29 -2.63 -5.04 -7.87
CA VAL A 29 -1.33 -5.41 -8.44
C VAL A 29 -0.62 -6.44 -7.57
N LYS A 30 0.27 -7.25 -8.14
CA LYS A 30 1.06 -8.21 -7.36
C LYS A 30 2.22 -7.54 -6.64
N LYS A 31 2.75 -8.21 -5.61
CA LYS A 31 3.90 -7.77 -4.80
C LYS A 31 5.10 -7.32 -5.65
N SER A 32 5.46 -8.07 -6.69
CA SER A 32 6.60 -7.74 -7.56
C SER A 32 6.39 -6.42 -8.30
N THR A 33 5.21 -6.24 -8.90
CA THR A 33 4.80 -4.99 -9.56
C THR A 33 4.85 -3.82 -8.60
N TRP A 34 4.34 -4.00 -7.38
CA TRP A 34 4.38 -2.97 -6.34
C TRP A 34 5.81 -2.53 -6.02
N TRP A 35 6.72 -3.47 -5.73
CA TRP A 35 8.11 -3.12 -5.44
C TRP A 35 8.84 -2.51 -6.63
N ALA A 36 8.56 -2.98 -7.85
CA ALA A 36 9.13 -2.38 -9.06
C ALA A 36 8.65 -0.92 -9.22
N GLY A 37 7.36 -0.66 -9.06
CA GLY A 37 6.82 0.69 -9.16
C GLY A 37 7.27 1.62 -8.03
N VAL A 38 7.48 1.10 -6.82
CA VAL A 38 8.12 1.85 -5.73
C VAL A 38 9.55 2.24 -6.12
N LYS A 39 10.33 1.29 -6.67
CA LYS A 39 11.70 1.54 -7.11
C LYS A 39 11.78 2.58 -8.24
N THR A 40 10.83 2.56 -9.17
CA THR A 40 10.77 3.51 -10.29
C THR A 40 10.08 4.83 -9.94
N GLY A 41 9.60 5.01 -8.71
CA GLY A 41 8.85 6.21 -8.30
C GLY A 41 7.41 6.31 -8.81
N ARG A 42 6.87 5.23 -9.41
CA ARG A 42 5.46 5.16 -9.85
C ARG A 42 4.49 5.01 -8.67
N PHE A 43 4.90 4.33 -7.61
CA PHE A 43 4.09 4.13 -6.41
C PHE A 43 4.66 4.91 -5.22
N PRO A 44 3.83 5.23 -4.20
CA PRO A 44 4.29 5.92 -3.00
C PRO A 44 5.47 5.22 -2.32
N GLN A 45 6.42 6.02 -1.84
CA GLN A 45 7.59 5.48 -1.15
C GLN A 45 7.21 4.90 0.22
N PRO A 46 7.82 3.77 0.62
CA PRO A 46 7.60 3.20 1.93
C PRO A 46 8.29 3.99 3.04
N VAL A 47 7.68 3.98 4.22
CA VAL A 47 8.26 4.43 5.48
C VAL A 47 8.72 3.23 6.30
N LYS A 48 9.94 3.32 6.84
CA LYS A 48 10.48 2.34 7.80
C LYS A 48 10.02 2.71 9.21
N LEU A 49 9.15 1.88 9.80
CA LEU A 49 8.73 2.03 11.21
C LEU A 49 9.65 1.28 12.18
N GLY A 50 10.53 0.41 11.67
CA GLY A 50 11.49 -0.33 12.48
C GLY A 50 12.31 -1.32 11.65
N PRO A 51 13.16 -2.15 12.29
CA PRO A 51 14.17 -2.98 11.61
C PRO A 51 13.62 -3.94 10.55
N ARG A 52 12.36 -4.38 10.70
CA ARG A 52 11.67 -5.29 9.77
C ARG A 52 10.27 -4.83 9.40
N VAL A 53 9.96 -3.56 9.65
CA VAL A 53 8.62 -3.01 9.44
C VAL A 53 8.69 -1.93 8.38
N THR A 54 8.18 -2.28 7.19
CA THR A 54 7.96 -1.35 6.10
C THR A 54 6.45 -1.12 5.96
N ALA A 55 6.03 0.13 5.96
CA ALA A 55 4.64 0.52 5.82
C ALA A 55 4.49 1.74 4.88
N TRP A 56 3.26 2.04 4.49
CA TRP A 56 2.92 3.20 3.67
C TRP A 56 1.92 4.06 4.41
N ARG A 57 2.04 5.38 4.28
CA ARG A 57 1.04 6.29 4.84
C ARG A 57 -0.25 6.16 4.05
N VAL A 58 -1.36 6.16 4.77
CA VAL A 58 -2.69 6.13 4.13
C VAL A 58 -2.91 7.37 3.28
N GLU A 59 -2.40 8.53 3.71
CA GLU A 59 -2.47 9.80 3.00
C GLU A 59 -1.84 9.71 1.61
N ASP A 60 -0.60 9.20 1.52
CA ASP A 60 0.10 9.05 0.24
C ASP A 60 -0.62 8.07 -0.69
N LEU A 61 -1.19 7.00 -0.14
CA LEU A 61 -1.98 6.04 -0.92
C LEU A 61 -3.28 6.66 -1.41
N ARG A 62 -3.97 7.47 -0.60
CA ARG A 62 -5.19 8.19 -0.99
C ARG A 62 -4.89 9.20 -2.10
N THR A 63 -3.84 10.00 -1.95
CA THR A 63 -3.42 10.95 -2.98
C THR A 63 -3.04 10.23 -4.27
N PHE A 64 -2.35 9.08 -4.18
CA PHE A 64 -2.04 8.27 -5.35
C PHE A 64 -3.30 7.73 -6.04
N ILE A 65 -4.26 7.19 -5.29
CA ILE A 65 -5.53 6.67 -5.85
C ILE A 65 -6.37 7.80 -6.46
N ALA A 66 -6.37 8.99 -5.86
CA ALA A 66 -7.09 10.15 -6.38
C ALA A 66 -6.45 10.77 -7.62
N SER A 67 -5.13 10.62 -7.77
CA SER A 67 -4.36 11.15 -8.91
C SER A 67 -4.22 10.16 -10.07
N ALA A 68 -4.56 8.88 -9.87
CA ALA A 68 -4.44 7.81 -10.86
C ALA A 68 -5.72 7.67 -11.70
#